data_AF-A0A834TE45-F1
#
_entry.id   AF-A0A834TE45-F1
#
_cell.length_a   1.000
_cell.length_b   1.000
_cell.length_c   1.000
_cell.angle_alpha   90.00
_cell.angle_beta   90.00
_cell.angle_gamma   90.00
#
_symmetry.space_group_name_H-M   'P 1'
#
loop_
_entity.id
_entity.type
_entity.pdbx_description
1 polymer ?
#
loop_
_entity_poly.entity_id
_entity_poly.type
_entity_poly.pdbx_seq_one_letter_code
_entity_poly.pdbx_strand_id
1 'polypeptide(L)'
;MGASSDPTQDGSDEQQKRSEIYTYEAPWHIYAMNWSVRRDKKYRLAIASLLEQYPNRVEIVQLDDTNGEIRSDPNLSFEHPYPPTKAIFIPDKECQRPDLLATSSDFLRIWRISDPEEYPTPRVELKSLLNGNKNSEYCGPLTSFDWNEVEPKRIGTSSIDTTCTIWDIEKETVDTQLIAHDKEVYDIAWGGVGVFASVSADGSVRVFDLRDKEHSTIIYESSEPDTPLVRLGWNKQDPRYMATIIMDSAKVVVLDIRFPTLPVVELQRHQASVNAIAWAPHSSCHICTAGDDSQALIWDLSSMGQPVEGGLDPILAYTAGAEIEQLQWSSSQPDWVAIAFSTKLQILRV
;
A
#
# COMPACT_ATOMS: atom_id res chain seq x y z
N MET A 1 40.45 3.76 -61.35
CA MET A 1 39.96 5.09 -60.92
C MET A 1 38.48 4.92 -60.66
N GLY A 2 38.08 4.63 -59.43
CA GLY A 2 37.66 5.65 -58.46
C GLY A 2 36.15 5.86 -58.64
N ALA A 3 35.29 5.15 -57.91
CA ALA A 3 34.87 5.36 -56.51
C ALA A 3 33.48 6.02 -56.46
N SER A 4 32.51 5.33 -55.86
CA SER A 4 31.55 5.85 -54.85
C SER A 4 30.24 5.04 -54.89
N SER A 5 30.13 4.06 -54.00
CA SER A 5 28.82 3.58 -53.53
C SER A 5 28.93 3.48 -52.02
N ASP A 6 28.31 4.43 -51.32
CA ASP A 6 28.16 4.45 -49.88
C ASP A 6 27.50 3.14 -49.40
N PRO A 7 28.03 2.47 -48.38
CA PRO A 7 27.23 1.65 -47.51
C PRO A 7 26.67 2.56 -46.40
N THR A 8 25.37 2.84 -46.44
CA THR A 8 24.67 3.39 -45.29
C THR A 8 24.87 2.45 -44.10
N GLN A 9 25.57 2.96 -43.09
CA GLN A 9 25.68 2.38 -41.76
C GLN A 9 24.27 2.21 -41.19
N ASP A 10 23.77 0.98 -41.11
CA ASP A 10 22.79 0.60 -40.08
C ASP A 10 23.56 0.51 -38.76
N GLY A 11 23.73 1.68 -38.15
CA GLY A 11 24.29 1.85 -36.83
C GLY A 11 23.20 2.24 -35.86
N SER A 12 22.87 1.30 -34.97
CA SER A 12 22.48 1.54 -33.58
C SER A 12 21.32 2.50 -33.32
N ASP A 13 20.12 1.95 -33.15
CA ASP A 13 19.17 2.43 -32.15
C ASP A 13 18.45 1.24 -31.49
N GLU A 14 19.25 0.27 -31.00
CA GLU A 14 18.88 -0.36 -29.73
C GLU A 14 19.08 0.70 -28.66
N GLN A 15 18.08 1.58 -28.50
CA GLN A 15 17.88 2.31 -27.27
C GLN A 15 17.64 1.27 -26.18
N GLN A 16 18.76 0.84 -25.60
CA GLN A 16 18.86 0.14 -24.34
C GLN A 16 17.83 0.80 -23.41
N LYS A 17 16.70 0.13 -23.15
CA LYS A 17 15.63 0.58 -22.25
C LYS A 17 16.29 0.89 -20.92
N ARG A 18 16.72 2.15 -20.74
CA ARG A 18 17.37 2.60 -19.52
C ARG A 18 16.26 2.59 -18.49
N SER A 19 16.38 1.72 -17.49
CA SER A 19 15.46 1.71 -16.36
C SER A 19 15.51 3.10 -15.73
N GLU A 20 14.42 3.85 -15.88
CA GLU A 20 14.26 5.12 -15.19
C GLU A 20 13.98 4.76 -13.73
N ILE A 21 14.99 4.96 -12.89
CA ILE A 21 14.93 4.73 -11.45
C ILE A 21 15.17 6.07 -10.77
N TYR A 22 14.19 6.55 -10.01
CA TYR A 22 14.41 7.67 -9.11
C TYR A 22 14.70 7.14 -7.71
N THR A 23 15.72 7.66 -7.06
CA THR A 23 16.08 7.28 -5.68
C THR A 23 16.06 8.52 -4.80
N TYR A 24 15.40 8.41 -3.65
CA TYR A 24 15.45 9.37 -2.55
C TYR A 24 16.02 8.68 -1.32
N GLU A 25 16.91 9.37 -0.60
CA GLU A 25 17.50 8.89 0.65
C GLU A 25 16.99 9.74 1.80
N ALA A 26 16.15 9.13 2.64
CA ALA A 26 15.62 9.75 3.84
C ALA A 26 16.68 9.77 4.95
N PRO A 27 16.62 10.72 5.90
CA PRO A 27 17.55 10.77 7.02
C PRO A 27 17.27 9.70 8.10
N TRP A 28 16.27 8.85 7.89
CA TRP A 28 15.77 7.85 8.83
C TRP A 28 15.22 6.62 8.09
N HIS A 29 14.99 5.53 8.80
CA HIS A 29 14.40 4.31 8.26
C HIS A 29 12.94 4.54 7.84
N ILE A 30 12.59 4.20 6.61
CA ILE A 30 11.23 4.41 6.08
C ILE A 30 10.34 3.25 6.53
N TYR A 31 9.33 3.57 7.34
CA TYR A 31 8.39 2.60 7.89
C TYR A 31 7.14 2.40 7.05
N ALA A 32 6.56 3.50 6.59
CA ALA A 32 5.36 3.51 5.76
C ALA A 32 5.54 4.47 4.60
N MET A 33 4.91 4.15 3.47
CA MET A 33 4.86 5.03 2.31
C MET A 33 3.58 4.84 1.52
N ASN A 34 3.15 5.87 0.80
CA ASN A 34 2.10 5.73 -0.20
C ASN A 34 2.14 6.82 -1.26
N TRP A 35 1.64 6.49 -2.45
CA TRP A 35 1.52 7.41 -3.56
C TRP A 35 0.38 8.39 -3.35
N SER A 36 0.58 9.62 -3.77
CA SER A 36 -0.55 10.48 -4.04
C SER A 36 -1.26 10.05 -5.32
N VAL A 37 -2.59 9.98 -5.26
CA VAL A 37 -3.42 9.63 -6.42
C VAL A 37 -3.81 10.83 -7.28
N ARG A 38 -3.47 12.05 -6.83
CA ARG A 38 -3.75 13.32 -7.51
C ARG A 38 -2.99 13.40 -8.85
N ARG A 39 -3.69 13.73 -9.94
CA ARG A 39 -3.10 13.83 -11.29
C ARG A 39 -2.24 15.07 -11.50
N ASP A 40 -2.52 16.15 -10.77
CA ASP A 40 -1.77 17.40 -10.81
C ASP A 40 -0.45 17.33 -10.04
N LYS A 41 -0.25 16.29 -9.22
CA LYS A 41 0.95 16.09 -8.39
C LYS A 41 1.68 14.81 -8.79
N LYS A 42 2.46 14.90 -9.87
CA LYS A 42 3.26 13.77 -10.35
C LYS A 42 4.36 13.40 -9.35
N TYR A 43 4.63 12.11 -9.23
CA TYR A 43 5.71 11.57 -8.40
C TYR A 43 5.69 12.02 -6.94
N ARG A 44 4.50 12.31 -6.41
CA ARG A 44 4.33 12.70 -5.01
C ARG A 44 4.05 11.49 -4.14
N LEU A 45 4.83 11.32 -3.07
CA LEU A 45 4.64 10.28 -2.07
C LEU A 45 4.71 10.88 -0.67
N ALA A 46 4.02 10.23 0.27
CA ALA A 46 4.24 10.43 1.69
C ALA A 46 5.14 9.30 2.18
N ILE A 47 6.12 9.64 3.02
CA ILE A 47 6.98 8.68 3.72
C ILE A 47 6.92 8.98 5.21
N ALA A 48 7.03 7.94 6.03
CA ALA A 48 6.97 8.02 7.48
C ALA A 48 8.14 7.28 8.13
N SER A 49 8.68 7.83 9.21
CA SER A 49 9.86 7.30 9.88
C SER A 49 9.56 6.14 10.82
N LEU A 50 10.56 5.26 10.97
CA LEU A 50 10.71 4.36 12.12
C LEU A 50 11.83 4.87 13.02
N LEU A 51 11.49 5.64 14.05
CA LEU A 51 12.42 6.08 15.07
C LEU A 51 12.05 5.46 16.42
N GLU A 52 13.06 5.00 17.15
CA GLU A 52 12.89 4.49 18.53
C GLU A 52 12.42 5.58 19.50
N GLN A 53 12.72 6.84 19.18
CA GLN A 53 12.30 7.99 19.97
C GLN A 53 10.82 8.31 19.71
N TYR A 54 10.17 8.92 20.70
CA TYR A 54 8.75 9.30 20.61
C TYR A 54 8.41 10.17 19.38
N PRO A 55 9.13 11.26 19.06
CA PRO A 55 8.81 12.07 17.89
C PRO A 55 9.29 11.38 16.61
N ASN A 56 8.33 10.85 15.86
CA ASN A 56 8.53 10.37 14.51
C ASN A 56 8.26 11.51 13.51
N ARG A 57 8.56 11.29 12.24
CA ARG A 57 8.40 12.27 11.17
C ARG A 57 7.60 11.69 10.02
N VAL A 58 6.77 12.54 9.43
CA VAL A 58 6.13 12.28 8.14
C VAL A 58 6.56 13.40 7.20
N GLU A 59 6.94 13.02 6.00
CA GLU A 59 7.46 13.92 4.98
C GLU A 59 6.80 13.62 3.64
N ILE A 60 6.45 14.67 2.91
CA ILE A 60 5.97 14.54 1.53
C ILE A 60 7.14 14.82 0.60
N VAL A 61 7.44 13.84 -0.24
CA VAL A 61 8.47 13.90 -1.27
C VAL A 61 7.83 13.99 -2.65
N GLN A 62 8.44 14.74 -3.56
CA GLN A 62 7.94 14.94 -4.91
C GLN A 62 9.10 15.13 -5.90
N LEU A 63 8.90 14.75 -7.17
CA LEU A 63 9.84 15.08 -8.25
C LEU A 63 9.91 16.59 -8.45
N ASP A 64 11.12 17.11 -8.34
CA ASP A 64 11.48 18.47 -8.73
C ASP A 64 11.76 18.50 -10.23
N ASP A 65 10.83 19.04 -11.03
CA ASP A 65 10.93 19.13 -12.49
C ASP A 65 12.19 19.88 -12.96
N THR A 66 12.79 20.73 -12.12
CA THR A 66 13.99 21.49 -12.50
C THR A 66 15.27 20.66 -12.45
N ASN A 67 15.35 19.74 -11.49
CA ASN A 67 16.56 18.94 -11.23
C ASN A 67 16.39 17.47 -11.64
N GLY A 68 15.16 17.02 -11.89
CA GLY A 68 14.85 15.63 -12.21
C GLY A 68 15.04 14.67 -11.04
N GLU A 69 15.07 15.19 -9.81
CA GLU A 69 15.32 14.44 -8.58
C GLU A 69 14.09 14.49 -7.68
N ILE A 70 13.86 13.41 -6.93
CA ILE A 70 12.86 13.40 -5.86
C ILE A 70 13.43 14.19 -4.69
N ARG A 71 12.67 15.18 -4.20
CA ARG A 71 13.04 16.02 -3.07
C ARG A 71 11.90 16.12 -2.08
N SER A 72 12.25 16.36 -0.83
CA SER A 72 11.28 16.77 0.16
C SER A 72 11.12 18.28 0.22
N ASP A 73 9.91 18.72 0.55
CA ASP A 73 9.66 20.10 0.95
C ASP A 73 9.68 20.18 2.48
N PRO A 74 10.61 20.94 3.09
CA PRO A 74 10.66 21.11 4.55
C PRO A 74 9.36 21.60 5.17
N ASN A 75 8.53 22.34 4.43
CA ASN A 75 7.23 22.81 4.93
C ASN A 75 6.14 21.72 4.86
N LEU A 76 6.38 20.64 4.11
CA LEU A 76 5.54 19.45 4.05
C LEU A 76 6.09 18.30 4.91
N SER A 77 7.02 18.60 5.81
CA SER A 77 7.51 17.71 6.86
C SER A 77 6.92 18.12 8.20
N PHE A 78 6.41 17.15 8.97
CA PHE A 78 5.81 17.40 10.29
C PHE A 78 6.13 16.26 11.27
N GLU A 79 6.03 16.57 12.56
CA GLU A 79 6.22 15.59 13.64
C GLU A 79 4.96 14.75 13.83
N HIS A 80 5.16 13.48 14.12
CA HIS A 80 4.11 12.51 14.35
C HIS A 80 4.33 11.77 15.68
N PRO A 81 3.29 11.66 16.53
CA PRO A 81 3.34 10.82 17.73
C PRO A 81 3.47 9.35 17.32
N TYR A 82 4.58 8.70 17.67
CA TYR A 82 4.88 7.30 17.32
C TYR A 82 5.08 7.04 15.80
N PRO A 83 5.74 5.92 15.44
CA PRO A 83 5.89 5.50 14.05
C PRO A 83 4.53 5.25 13.39
N PRO A 84 4.21 5.92 12.27
CA PRO A 84 2.95 5.69 11.57
C PRO A 84 2.92 4.31 10.89
N THR A 85 2.00 3.44 11.26
CA THR A 85 1.85 2.10 10.66
C THR A 85 1.46 2.15 9.18
N LYS A 86 0.67 3.16 8.79
CA LYS A 86 0.36 3.52 7.40
C LYS A 86 0.25 5.04 7.25
N ALA A 87 0.49 5.53 6.05
CA ALA A 87 0.29 6.93 5.65
C ALA A 87 -0.29 6.98 4.23
N ILE A 88 -1.59 7.24 4.07
CA ILE A 88 -2.31 7.10 2.78
C ILE A 88 -3.06 8.39 2.46
N PHE A 89 -2.86 8.91 1.25
CA PHE A 89 -3.63 10.05 0.74
C PHE A 89 -5.10 9.68 0.52
N ILE A 90 -5.97 10.68 0.62
CA ILE A 90 -7.37 10.52 0.18
C ILE A 90 -7.41 10.02 -1.28
N PRO A 91 -8.26 9.03 -1.61
CA PRO A 91 -8.34 8.48 -2.96
C PRO A 91 -9.15 9.41 -3.90
N ASP A 92 -8.68 10.63 -4.09
CA ASP A 92 -9.29 11.64 -4.96
C ASP A 92 -8.37 12.04 -6.11
N LYS A 93 -8.61 11.46 -7.29
CA LYS A 93 -7.79 11.68 -8.49
C LYS A 93 -8.04 13.04 -9.15
N GLU A 94 -9.26 13.57 -9.02
CA GLU A 94 -9.75 14.75 -9.73
C GLU A 94 -9.74 16.02 -8.86
N CYS A 95 -9.20 15.94 -7.64
CA CYS A 95 -9.06 17.08 -6.71
C CYS A 95 -10.41 17.75 -6.37
N GLN A 96 -11.47 16.95 -6.22
CA GLN A 96 -12.80 17.41 -5.82
C GLN A 96 -12.91 17.71 -4.32
N ARG A 97 -11.99 17.18 -3.53
CA ARG A 97 -11.91 17.31 -2.07
C ARG A 97 -10.59 17.98 -1.68
N PRO A 98 -10.53 18.54 -0.46
CA PRO A 98 -9.28 18.99 0.11
C PRO A 98 -8.22 17.89 0.06
N ASP A 99 -6.96 18.27 -0.11
CA ASP A 99 -5.85 17.35 -0.09
C ASP A 99 -5.63 16.84 1.33
N LEU A 100 -6.00 15.58 1.57
CA LEU A 100 -5.92 14.96 2.89
C LEU A 100 -4.92 13.80 2.86
N LEU A 101 -4.17 13.69 3.96
CA LEU A 101 -3.31 12.56 4.27
C LEU A 101 -3.80 11.95 5.58
N ALA A 102 -4.08 10.65 5.59
CA ALA A 102 -4.40 9.92 6.81
C ALA A 102 -3.16 9.17 7.32
N THR A 103 -2.98 9.10 8.63
CA THR A 103 -1.93 8.31 9.28
C THR A 103 -2.49 7.51 10.46
N SER A 104 -1.96 6.30 10.66
CA SER A 104 -2.33 5.41 11.77
C SER A 104 -1.19 5.19 12.75
N SER A 105 -1.50 5.11 14.04
CA SER A 105 -0.56 4.83 15.13
C SER A 105 -1.36 4.46 16.39
N ASP A 106 -1.31 5.25 17.47
CA ASP A 106 -2.26 5.20 18.59
C ASP A 106 -3.69 5.56 18.15
N PHE A 107 -3.83 6.58 17.30
CA PHE A 107 -5.09 7.04 16.74
C PHE A 107 -4.99 7.24 15.23
N LEU A 108 -6.16 7.33 14.59
CA LEU A 108 -6.27 7.75 13.20
C LEU A 108 -6.24 9.28 13.15
N ARG A 109 -5.24 9.84 12.45
CA ARG A 109 -5.08 11.28 12.25
C ARG A 109 -5.33 11.64 10.80
N ILE A 110 -6.07 12.72 10.59
CA ILE A 110 -6.30 13.31 9.28
C ILE A 110 -5.56 14.64 9.22
N TRP A 111 -4.65 14.75 8.26
CA TRP A 111 -3.84 15.93 7.99
C TRP A 111 -4.35 16.60 6.72
N ARG A 112 -4.47 17.92 6.74
CA ARG A 112 -4.78 18.72 5.55
C ARG A 112 -3.49 19.31 5.01
N ILE A 113 -3.24 19.08 3.72
CA ILE A 113 -2.15 19.70 2.99
C ILE A 113 -2.72 20.95 2.33
N SER A 114 -2.11 22.11 2.59
CA SER A 114 -2.59 23.39 2.05
C SER A 114 -2.47 23.43 0.52
N ASP A 115 -3.47 24.03 -0.13
CA ASP A 115 -3.37 24.36 -1.54
C ASP A 115 -2.49 25.62 -1.73
N PRO A 116 -1.55 25.63 -2.69
CA PRO A 116 -0.82 26.84 -3.07
C PRO A 116 -1.71 28.03 -3.45
N GLU A 117 -2.94 27.79 -3.90
CA GLU A 117 -3.92 28.84 -4.17
C GLU A 117 -4.47 29.50 -2.89
N GLU A 118 -4.55 28.74 -1.79
CA GLU A 118 -5.04 29.22 -0.50
C GLU A 118 -3.94 29.87 0.35
N TYR A 119 -2.71 29.35 0.28
CA TYR A 119 -1.57 29.81 1.07
C TYR A 119 -0.31 29.98 0.22
N PRO A 120 0.44 31.09 0.38
CA PRO A 120 1.66 31.34 -0.39
C PRO A 120 2.79 30.36 -0.04
N THR A 121 2.73 29.71 1.12
CA THR A 121 3.70 28.69 1.56
C THR A 121 2.96 27.38 1.81
N PRO A 122 3.40 26.25 1.22
CA PRO A 122 2.81 24.95 1.48
C PRO A 122 2.99 24.61 2.96
N ARG A 123 2.00 23.96 3.57
CA ARG A 123 2.03 23.50 4.96
C ARG A 123 1.09 22.33 5.18
N VAL A 124 1.38 21.55 6.21
CA VAL A 124 0.51 20.45 6.66
C VAL A 124 -0.03 20.78 8.04
N GLU A 125 -1.35 20.70 8.21
CA GLU A 125 -2.03 20.97 9.48
C GLU A 125 -2.87 19.77 9.91
N LEU A 126 -2.88 19.47 11.21
CA LEU A 126 -3.76 18.45 11.77
C LEU A 126 -5.21 18.93 11.65
N LYS A 127 -6.01 18.23 10.85
CA LYS A 127 -7.44 18.51 10.67
C LYS A 127 -8.26 17.83 11.77
N SER A 128 -8.06 16.52 11.95
CA SER A 128 -8.91 15.72 12.84
C SER A 128 -8.09 14.62 13.51
N LEU A 129 -8.34 14.41 14.82
CA LEU A 129 -7.87 13.26 15.59
C LEU A 129 -9.09 12.38 15.89
N LEU A 130 -9.17 11.22 15.24
CA LEU A 130 -10.32 10.33 15.34
C LEU A 130 -10.12 9.35 16.50
N ASN A 131 -10.82 9.63 17.60
CA ASN A 131 -10.88 8.79 18.79
C ASN A 131 -12.34 8.40 19.08
N GLY A 132 -12.61 7.10 19.09
CA GLY A 132 -13.94 6.52 19.21
C GLY A 132 -14.44 6.53 20.64
N ASN A 133 -13.53 6.61 21.61
CA ASN A 133 -13.85 6.68 23.03
C ASN A 133 -13.28 7.96 23.63
N LYS A 134 -14.04 9.06 23.55
CA LYS A 134 -13.66 10.36 24.16
C LYS A 134 -13.47 10.30 25.68
N ASN A 135 -13.93 9.24 26.34
CA ASN A 135 -13.83 9.04 27.79
C ASN A 135 -12.65 8.15 28.22
N SER A 136 -11.97 7.51 27.26
CA SER A 136 -10.76 6.73 27.52
C SER A 136 -9.58 7.42 26.86
N GLU A 137 -8.57 7.73 27.66
CA GLU A 137 -7.26 8.18 27.14
C GLU A 137 -6.52 7.04 26.41
N TYR A 138 -7.04 5.80 26.48
CA TYR A 138 -6.45 4.62 25.87
C TYR A 138 -7.41 3.93 24.91
N CYS A 139 -6.95 3.74 23.67
CA CYS A 139 -7.52 2.86 22.66
C CYS A 139 -6.41 1.87 22.23
N GLY A 140 -6.78 0.68 21.75
CA GLY A 140 -5.80 -0.23 21.18
C GLY A 140 -5.08 0.45 20.00
N PRO A 141 -3.74 0.38 19.90
CA PRO A 141 -3.02 0.96 18.78
C PRO A 141 -3.48 0.33 17.46
N LEU A 142 -3.57 1.20 16.46
CA LEU A 142 -3.99 0.84 15.11
C LEU A 142 -2.85 0.17 14.37
N THR A 143 -3.12 -1.06 13.92
CA THR A 143 -2.18 -1.86 13.13
C THR A 143 -2.18 -1.46 11.67
N SER A 144 -3.33 -0.98 11.16
CA SER A 144 -3.51 -0.60 9.77
C SER A 144 -4.80 0.22 9.56
N PHE A 145 -4.93 0.79 8.36
CA PHE A 145 -6.17 1.33 7.84
C PHE A 145 -6.21 1.28 6.31
N ASP A 146 -7.41 1.44 5.74
CA ASP A 146 -7.61 1.65 4.31
C ASP A 146 -8.77 2.63 4.05
N TRP A 147 -8.67 3.36 2.94
CA TRP A 147 -9.73 4.25 2.47
C TRP A 147 -10.75 3.50 1.62
N ASN A 148 -12.03 3.81 1.77
CA ASN A 148 -13.01 3.36 0.81
C ASN A 148 -12.91 4.23 -0.46
N GLU A 149 -12.37 3.68 -1.55
CA GLU A 149 -12.22 4.41 -2.82
C GLU A 149 -13.56 4.82 -3.45
N VAL A 150 -14.64 4.08 -3.19
CA VAL A 150 -15.97 4.39 -3.74
C VAL A 150 -16.68 5.46 -2.90
N GLU A 151 -16.45 5.45 -1.59
CA GLU A 151 -16.95 6.44 -0.65
C GLU A 151 -15.79 7.08 0.16
N PRO A 152 -15.01 8.02 -0.42
CA PRO A 152 -13.80 8.58 0.20
C PRO A 152 -14.00 9.35 1.52
N LYS A 153 -15.23 9.42 2.04
CA LYS A 153 -15.53 9.89 3.40
C LYS A 153 -15.35 8.79 4.45
N ARG A 154 -15.20 7.52 4.04
CA ARG A 154 -15.10 6.36 4.93
C ARG A 154 -13.67 5.85 4.99
N ILE A 155 -13.19 5.63 6.21
CA ILE A 155 -11.94 4.92 6.50
C ILE A 155 -12.25 3.73 7.39
N GLY A 156 -11.64 2.59 7.11
CA GLY A 156 -11.66 1.44 8.01
C GLY A 156 -10.29 1.31 8.69
N THR A 157 -10.26 1.13 10.00
CA THR A 157 -9.04 0.92 10.79
C THR A 157 -9.07 -0.45 11.47
N SER A 158 -7.94 -1.13 11.54
CA SER A 158 -7.75 -2.35 12.33
C SER A 158 -6.90 -2.08 13.56
N SER A 159 -7.10 -2.87 14.62
CA SER A 159 -6.45 -2.69 15.92
C SER A 159 -6.05 -4.03 16.53
N ILE A 160 -5.06 -3.98 17.44
CA ILE A 160 -4.69 -5.12 18.27
C ILE A 160 -5.80 -5.52 19.26
N ASP A 161 -6.80 -4.66 19.48
CA ASP A 161 -7.95 -4.96 20.35
C ASP A 161 -9.00 -5.89 19.73
N THR A 162 -8.63 -6.57 18.64
CA THR A 162 -9.44 -7.49 17.84
C THR A 162 -10.59 -6.85 17.04
N THR A 163 -10.67 -5.51 17.03
CA THR A 163 -11.74 -4.79 16.33
C THR A 163 -11.31 -4.14 15.02
N CYS A 164 -12.28 -3.99 14.13
CA CYS A 164 -12.23 -3.06 13.01
C CYS A 164 -13.22 -1.92 13.25
N THR A 165 -12.75 -0.67 13.11
CA THR A 165 -13.59 0.52 13.28
C THR A 165 -13.74 1.26 11.97
N ILE A 166 -14.98 1.57 11.59
CA ILE A 166 -15.31 2.33 10.38
C ILE A 166 -15.67 3.75 10.79
N TRP A 167 -15.00 4.71 10.18
CA TRP A 167 -15.08 6.13 10.48
C TRP A 167 -15.75 6.88 9.34
N ASP A 168 -16.58 7.86 9.69
CA ASP A 168 -17.01 8.93 8.79
C ASP A 168 -16.13 10.15 9.06
N ILE A 169 -15.20 10.45 8.16
CA ILE A 169 -14.20 11.52 8.32
C ILE A 169 -14.76 12.93 8.05
N GLU A 170 -15.94 13.03 7.44
CA GLU A 170 -16.62 14.31 7.25
C GLU A 170 -17.38 14.71 8.52
N LYS A 171 -17.94 13.72 9.21
CA LYS A 171 -18.64 13.91 10.49
C LYS A 171 -17.73 13.80 11.71
N GLU A 172 -16.54 13.25 11.54
CA GLU A 172 -15.58 12.96 12.61
C GLU A 172 -16.15 12.03 13.68
N THR A 173 -16.89 11.01 13.24
CA THR A 173 -17.59 10.05 14.11
C THR A 173 -17.31 8.62 13.70
N VAL A 174 -17.37 7.70 14.66
CA VAL A 174 -17.45 6.26 14.40
C VAL A 174 -18.81 5.96 13.76
N ASP A 175 -18.81 5.36 12.56
CA ASP A 175 -20.03 4.85 11.90
C ASP A 175 -20.39 3.47 12.47
N THR A 176 -19.39 2.60 12.63
CA THR A 176 -19.56 1.29 13.27
C THR A 176 -18.23 0.76 13.78
N GLN A 177 -18.28 -0.06 14.83
CA GLN A 177 -17.16 -0.85 15.30
C GLN A 177 -17.59 -2.32 15.33
N LEU A 178 -16.74 -3.20 14.80
CA LEU A 178 -17.01 -4.62 14.64
C LEU A 178 -15.92 -5.40 15.36
N ILE A 179 -16.29 -6.38 16.17
CA ILE A 179 -15.35 -7.40 16.65
C ILE A 179 -15.05 -8.26 15.43
N ALA A 180 -13.88 -8.04 14.84
CA ALA A 180 -13.55 -8.63 13.55
C ALA A 180 -13.02 -10.06 13.74
N HIS A 181 -12.17 -10.25 14.75
CA HIS A 181 -11.42 -11.47 14.96
C HIS A 181 -11.35 -11.85 16.44
N ASP A 182 -10.87 -13.07 16.70
CA ASP A 182 -10.68 -13.61 18.05
C ASP A 182 -9.28 -13.27 18.63
N LYS A 183 -8.40 -12.69 17.79
CA LYS A 183 -7.06 -12.20 18.12
C LYS A 183 -6.80 -10.85 17.40
N GLU A 184 -5.59 -10.32 17.56
CA GLU A 184 -5.16 -9.05 16.98
C GLU A 184 -5.40 -8.99 15.47
N VAL A 185 -6.01 -7.90 14.98
CA VAL A 185 -6.20 -7.67 13.55
C VAL A 185 -4.97 -6.96 13.01
N TYR A 186 -4.32 -7.48 11.97
CA TYR A 186 -3.08 -6.92 11.44
C TYR A 186 -3.28 -6.04 10.20
N ASP A 187 -4.28 -6.31 9.38
CA ASP A 187 -4.55 -5.48 8.20
C ASP A 187 -6.04 -5.45 7.85
N ILE A 188 -6.42 -4.41 7.10
CA ILE A 188 -7.76 -4.17 6.58
C ILE A 188 -7.66 -3.64 5.14
N ALA A 189 -8.52 -4.09 4.25
CA ALA A 189 -8.61 -3.59 2.88
C ALA A 189 -10.05 -3.51 2.40
N TRP A 190 -10.42 -2.40 1.74
CA TRP A 190 -11.73 -2.24 1.12
C TRP A 190 -11.81 -2.93 -0.24
N GLY A 191 -12.88 -3.68 -0.46
CA GLY A 191 -13.20 -4.35 -1.72
C GLY A 191 -14.26 -3.65 -2.56
N GLY A 192 -14.98 -2.68 -1.99
CA GLY A 192 -16.01 -1.92 -2.69
C GLY A 192 -16.93 -1.14 -1.75
N VAL A 193 -18.15 -0.89 -2.21
CA VAL A 193 -19.17 -0.15 -1.45
C VAL A 193 -19.57 -0.95 -0.22
N GLY A 194 -19.16 -0.47 0.96
CA GLY A 194 -19.54 -1.10 2.23
C GLY A 194 -19.02 -2.52 2.43
N VAL A 195 -18.04 -2.99 1.65
CA VAL A 195 -17.43 -4.32 1.80
C VAL A 195 -15.93 -4.18 2.01
N PHE A 196 -15.44 -4.79 3.08
CA PHE A 196 -14.01 -4.83 3.42
C PHE A 196 -13.63 -6.22 3.93
N ALA A 197 -12.33 -6.49 3.97
CA ALA A 197 -11.78 -7.68 4.60
C ALA A 197 -10.69 -7.31 5.59
N SER A 198 -10.46 -8.22 6.53
CA SER A 198 -9.39 -8.11 7.51
C SER A 198 -8.66 -9.44 7.68
N VAL A 199 -7.42 -9.34 8.15
CA VAL A 199 -6.53 -10.47 8.46
C VAL A 199 -6.00 -10.35 9.87
N SER A 200 -5.69 -11.48 10.50
CA SER A 200 -5.49 -11.55 11.95
C SER A 200 -4.42 -12.55 12.37
N ALA A 201 -3.97 -12.39 13.62
CA ALA A 201 -3.18 -13.35 14.37
C ALA A 201 -3.87 -14.71 14.59
N ASP A 202 -5.19 -14.79 14.39
CA ASP A 202 -5.94 -16.06 14.38
C ASP A 202 -5.74 -16.88 13.09
N GLY A 203 -5.04 -16.33 12.10
CA GLY A 203 -4.73 -17.01 10.84
C GLY A 203 -5.88 -16.99 9.83
N SER A 204 -6.93 -16.20 10.06
CA SER A 204 -8.09 -16.11 9.16
C SER A 204 -8.14 -14.81 8.36
N VAL A 205 -8.72 -14.90 7.16
CA VAL A 205 -9.21 -13.77 6.37
C VAL A 205 -10.73 -13.73 6.49
N ARG A 206 -11.27 -12.62 6.97
CA ARG A 206 -12.72 -12.43 7.09
C ARG A 206 -13.20 -11.28 6.22
N VAL A 207 -14.32 -11.46 5.52
CA VAL A 207 -15.01 -10.44 4.75
C VAL A 207 -16.25 -9.96 5.51
N PHE A 208 -16.44 -8.65 5.51
CA PHE A 208 -17.52 -7.96 6.21
C PHE A 208 -18.33 -7.14 5.21
N ASP A 209 -19.65 -7.19 5.36
CA ASP A 209 -20.59 -6.35 4.63
C ASP A 209 -21.28 -5.41 5.62
N LEU A 210 -21.12 -4.10 5.45
CA LEU A 210 -21.70 -3.11 6.36
C LEU A 210 -23.23 -3.07 6.35
N ARG A 211 -23.88 -3.76 5.40
CA ARG A 211 -25.32 -3.97 5.38
C ARG A 211 -25.76 -5.07 6.35
N ASP A 212 -24.86 -6.01 6.67
CA ASP A 212 -25.06 -7.09 7.64
C ASP A 212 -23.92 -7.07 8.68
N LYS A 213 -24.08 -6.20 9.67
CA LYS A 213 -23.07 -5.98 10.72
C LYS A 213 -22.97 -7.12 11.73
N GLU A 214 -23.89 -8.07 11.70
CA GLU A 214 -23.94 -9.19 12.65
C GLU A 214 -23.11 -10.38 12.17
N HIS A 215 -22.87 -10.49 10.86
CA HIS A 215 -22.20 -11.63 10.26
C HIS A 215 -20.95 -11.21 9.48
N SER A 216 -19.90 -12.02 9.61
CA SER A 216 -18.74 -11.99 8.73
C SER A 216 -18.59 -13.35 8.06
N THR A 217 -17.93 -13.38 6.90
CA THR A 217 -17.65 -14.62 6.19
C THR A 217 -16.16 -14.91 6.27
N ILE A 218 -15.77 -16.07 6.81
CA ILE A 218 -14.39 -16.56 6.75
C ILE A 218 -14.12 -17.03 5.31
N ILE A 219 -13.19 -16.37 4.64
CA ILE A 219 -12.81 -16.68 3.24
C ILE A 219 -11.61 -17.61 3.19
N TYR A 220 -10.73 -17.57 4.19
CA TYR A 220 -9.54 -18.39 4.23
C TYR A 220 -9.06 -18.53 5.68
N GLU A 221 -8.46 -19.68 5.98
CA GLU A 221 -7.72 -19.93 7.21
C GLU A 221 -6.39 -20.57 6.81
N SER A 222 -5.32 -20.21 7.51
CA SER A 222 -4.01 -20.81 7.29
C SER A 222 -4.07 -22.33 7.40
N SER A 223 -3.32 -23.02 6.53
CA SER A 223 -3.27 -24.49 6.52
C SER A 223 -2.75 -25.07 7.84
N GLU A 224 -1.84 -24.35 8.49
CA GLU A 224 -1.33 -24.67 9.81
C GLU A 224 -2.12 -23.88 10.88
N PRO A 225 -2.58 -24.53 11.96
CA PRO A 225 -3.31 -23.85 13.02
C PRO A 225 -2.51 -22.68 13.62
N ASP A 226 -3.21 -21.61 13.99
CA ASP A 226 -2.62 -20.43 14.66
C ASP A 226 -1.44 -19.78 13.92
N THR A 227 -1.39 -19.88 12.59
CA THR A 227 -0.35 -19.21 11.79
C THR A 227 -0.86 -17.84 11.31
N PRO A 228 -0.32 -16.73 11.82
CA PRO A 228 -0.86 -15.41 11.53
C PRO A 228 -0.83 -14.98 10.07
N LEU A 229 -1.82 -14.19 9.67
CA LEU A 229 -1.86 -13.48 8.39
C LEU A 229 -1.65 -11.98 8.62
N VAL A 230 -0.67 -11.38 7.95
CA VAL A 230 -0.12 -10.06 8.34
C VAL A 230 -0.46 -8.92 7.39
N ARG A 231 -0.77 -9.21 6.12
CA ARG A 231 -1.06 -8.19 5.11
C ARG A 231 -2.16 -8.64 4.16
N LEU A 232 -2.94 -7.67 3.68
CA LEU A 232 -4.04 -7.90 2.76
C LEU A 232 -3.98 -6.90 1.59
N GLY A 233 -4.07 -7.41 0.38
CA GLY A 233 -4.20 -6.61 -0.84
C GLY A 233 -5.47 -7.02 -1.57
N TRP A 234 -6.44 -6.10 -1.69
CA TRP A 234 -7.63 -6.33 -2.51
C TRP A 234 -7.39 -5.86 -3.95
N ASN A 235 -7.73 -6.70 -4.93
CA ASN A 235 -7.65 -6.31 -6.33
C ASN A 235 -8.74 -5.29 -6.68
N LYS A 236 -8.33 -4.05 -6.98
CA LYS A 236 -9.25 -2.94 -7.29
C LYS A 236 -9.82 -2.99 -8.71
N GLN A 237 -9.19 -3.75 -9.62
CA GLN A 237 -9.70 -3.94 -10.99
C GLN A 237 -10.70 -5.10 -11.07
N ASP A 238 -10.46 -6.16 -10.29
CA ASP A 238 -11.35 -7.30 -10.17
C ASP A 238 -11.60 -7.65 -8.70
N PRO A 239 -12.66 -7.10 -8.08
CA PRO A 239 -12.95 -7.27 -6.66
C PRO A 239 -13.22 -8.72 -6.23
N ARG A 240 -13.27 -9.68 -7.15
CA ARG A 240 -13.38 -11.10 -6.82
C ARG A 240 -12.12 -11.63 -6.16
N TYR A 241 -10.96 -11.04 -6.45
CA TYR A 241 -9.67 -11.53 -5.99
C TYR A 241 -9.05 -10.66 -4.90
N MET A 242 -8.38 -11.31 -3.96
CA MET A 242 -7.52 -10.68 -2.96
C MET A 242 -6.28 -11.54 -2.72
N ALA A 243 -5.25 -10.94 -2.16
CA ALA A 243 -4.02 -11.62 -1.78
C ALA A 243 -3.73 -11.38 -0.30
N THR A 244 -3.18 -12.38 0.37
CA THR A 244 -2.75 -12.29 1.77
C THR A 244 -1.34 -12.85 1.94
N ILE A 245 -0.63 -12.34 2.95
CA ILE A 245 0.70 -12.80 3.34
C ILE A 245 0.61 -13.55 4.65
N ILE A 246 1.26 -14.72 4.71
CA ILE A 246 1.45 -15.50 5.93
C ILE A 246 2.71 -15.00 6.65
N MET A 247 2.63 -14.82 7.97
CA MET A 247 3.78 -14.40 8.78
C MET A 247 4.97 -15.36 8.62
N ASP A 248 6.17 -14.81 8.55
CA ASP A 248 7.43 -15.56 8.43
C ASP A 248 7.46 -16.58 7.26
N SER A 249 6.75 -16.28 6.18
CA SER A 249 6.58 -17.17 5.04
C SER A 249 6.99 -16.51 3.71
N ALA A 250 7.63 -17.29 2.85
CA ALA A 250 7.93 -16.91 1.47
C ALA A 250 6.71 -17.01 0.52
N LYS A 251 5.54 -17.38 1.05
CA LYS A 251 4.34 -17.61 0.26
C LYS A 251 3.40 -16.41 0.29
N VAL A 252 2.82 -16.11 -0.87
CA VAL A 252 1.64 -15.23 -0.98
C VAL A 252 0.46 -16.06 -1.46
N VAL A 253 -0.67 -15.94 -0.77
CA VAL A 253 -1.89 -16.70 -1.09
C VAL A 253 -2.88 -15.78 -1.79
N VAL A 254 -3.32 -16.17 -3.00
CA VAL A 254 -4.35 -15.46 -3.77
C VAL A 254 -5.68 -16.21 -3.62
N LEU A 255 -6.74 -15.48 -3.31
CA LEU A 255 -8.06 -15.99 -2.94
C LEU A 255 -9.13 -15.45 -3.91
N ASP A 256 -10.19 -16.23 -4.13
CA ASP A 256 -11.43 -15.78 -4.78
C ASP A 256 -12.54 -15.77 -3.72
N ILE A 257 -13.13 -14.59 -3.47
CA ILE A 257 -14.15 -14.43 -2.43
C ILE A 257 -15.40 -15.29 -2.65
N ARG A 258 -15.63 -15.76 -3.88
CA ARG A 258 -16.78 -16.60 -4.24
C ARG A 258 -16.56 -18.07 -3.92
N PHE A 259 -15.31 -18.47 -3.75
CA PHE A 259 -14.88 -19.83 -3.45
C PHE A 259 -14.06 -19.83 -2.15
N PRO A 260 -14.71 -19.64 -0.99
CA PRO A 260 -14.02 -19.60 0.29
C PRO A 260 -13.29 -20.93 0.56
N THR A 261 -12.33 -20.87 1.47
CA THR A 261 -11.45 -21.96 1.96
C THR A 261 -10.36 -22.42 1.01
N LEU A 262 -10.51 -22.24 -0.30
CA LEU A 262 -9.55 -22.73 -1.29
C LEU A 262 -8.77 -21.58 -1.94
N PRO A 263 -7.43 -21.60 -1.88
CA PRO A 263 -6.62 -20.63 -2.61
C PRO A 263 -6.71 -20.89 -4.12
N VAL A 264 -6.77 -19.81 -4.89
CA VAL A 264 -6.73 -19.84 -6.35
C VAL A 264 -5.32 -20.20 -6.81
N VAL A 265 -4.31 -19.58 -6.19
CA VAL A 265 -2.90 -19.84 -6.42
C VAL A 265 -2.07 -19.44 -5.20
N GLU A 266 -0.99 -20.18 -4.97
CA GLU A 266 0.07 -19.80 -4.04
C GLU A 266 1.31 -19.37 -4.83
N LEU A 267 1.78 -18.15 -4.62
CA LEU A 267 2.99 -17.61 -5.23
C LEU A 267 4.19 -18.01 -4.36
N GLN A 268 5.12 -18.79 -4.92
CA GLN A 268 6.20 -19.43 -4.16
C GLN A 268 7.55 -19.34 -4.90
N ARG A 269 8.13 -18.14 -4.97
CA ARG A 269 9.48 -17.91 -5.52
C ARG A 269 10.38 -17.03 -4.66
N HIS A 270 9.83 -16.32 -3.68
CA HIS A 270 10.64 -15.64 -2.69
C HIS A 270 11.53 -16.63 -1.92
N GLN A 271 12.71 -16.17 -1.51
CA GLN A 271 13.69 -16.97 -0.78
C GLN A 271 13.68 -16.69 0.74
N ALA A 272 12.90 -15.70 1.15
CA ALA A 272 12.68 -15.31 2.54
C ALA A 272 11.25 -14.77 2.71
N SER A 273 10.91 -14.28 3.91
CA SER A 273 9.57 -13.80 4.24
C SER A 273 9.12 -12.67 3.31
N VAL A 274 7.85 -12.70 2.91
CA VAL A 274 7.25 -11.62 2.12
C VAL A 274 6.70 -10.56 3.07
N ASN A 275 6.93 -9.29 2.77
CA ASN A 275 6.54 -8.17 3.64
C ASN A 275 5.42 -7.32 3.03
N ALA A 276 5.37 -7.22 1.70
CA ALA A 276 4.46 -6.31 1.02
C ALA A 276 3.88 -6.92 -0.27
N ILE A 277 2.64 -6.52 -0.56
CA ILE A 277 1.87 -6.90 -1.76
C ILE A 277 1.16 -5.68 -2.33
N ALA A 278 1.17 -5.54 -3.65
CA ALA A 278 0.48 -4.48 -4.36
C ALA A 278 -0.11 -4.99 -5.67
N TRP A 279 -1.43 -4.84 -5.85
CA TRP A 279 -2.10 -5.13 -7.11
C TRP A 279 -1.88 -4.00 -8.12
N ALA A 280 -1.76 -4.37 -9.39
CA ALA A 280 -1.66 -3.44 -10.49
C ALA A 280 -2.98 -2.67 -10.74
N PRO A 281 -3.02 -1.33 -10.64
CA PRO A 281 -4.17 -0.54 -11.06
C PRO A 281 -4.47 -0.57 -12.57
N HIS A 282 -3.57 -1.01 -13.45
CA HIS A 282 -3.86 -1.13 -14.89
C HIS A 282 -4.24 -2.54 -15.34
N SER A 283 -4.08 -3.56 -14.50
CA SER A 283 -4.31 -4.96 -14.86
C SER A 283 -4.92 -5.73 -13.69
N SER A 284 -6.00 -6.45 -13.95
CA SER A 284 -6.63 -7.33 -12.95
C SER A 284 -5.83 -8.61 -12.68
N CYS A 285 -4.80 -8.91 -13.47
CA CYS A 285 -4.00 -10.11 -13.32
C CYS A 285 -2.55 -9.85 -12.91
N HIS A 286 -2.11 -8.59 -12.78
CA HIS A 286 -0.75 -8.31 -12.31
C HIS A 286 -0.74 -8.00 -10.82
N ILE A 287 0.18 -8.64 -10.11
CA ILE A 287 0.46 -8.38 -8.70
C ILE A 287 1.98 -8.27 -8.53
N CYS A 288 2.41 -7.37 -7.65
CA CYS A 288 3.79 -7.25 -7.22
C CYS A 288 3.91 -7.65 -5.75
N THR A 289 4.96 -8.40 -5.42
CA THR A 289 5.26 -8.88 -4.06
C THR A 289 6.71 -8.54 -3.73
N ALA A 290 7.01 -8.25 -2.47
CA ALA A 290 8.36 -7.92 -2.03
C ALA A 290 8.63 -8.40 -0.59
N GLY A 291 9.89 -8.70 -0.27
CA GLY A 291 10.23 -9.28 1.03
C GLY A 291 11.71 -9.17 1.45
N ASP A 292 12.06 -9.98 2.45
CA ASP A 292 13.38 -10.02 3.11
C ASP A 292 14.50 -10.54 2.21
N ASP A 293 14.16 -11.18 1.10
CA ASP A 293 15.14 -11.62 0.10
C ASP A 293 15.67 -10.45 -0.75
N SER A 294 15.28 -9.21 -0.41
CA SER A 294 15.59 -7.99 -1.15
C SER A 294 15.05 -8.01 -2.58
N GLN A 295 14.07 -8.86 -2.89
CA GLN A 295 13.48 -8.96 -4.21
C GLN A 295 12.08 -8.34 -4.26
N ALA A 296 11.78 -7.65 -5.36
CA ALA A 296 10.43 -7.32 -5.77
C ALA A 296 10.10 -8.15 -7.03
N LEU A 297 9.08 -8.99 -6.94
CA LEU A 297 8.65 -9.90 -7.99
C LEU A 297 7.30 -9.43 -8.56
N ILE A 298 7.17 -9.39 -9.89
CA ILE A 298 5.90 -9.12 -10.56
C ILE A 298 5.40 -10.43 -11.17
N TRP A 299 4.13 -10.73 -10.94
CA TRP A 299 3.47 -11.96 -11.34
C TRP A 299 2.36 -11.65 -12.32
N ASP A 300 2.20 -12.51 -13.33
CA ASP A 300 1.03 -12.50 -14.21
C ASP A 300 0.11 -13.69 -13.88
N LEU A 301 -1.08 -13.35 -13.41
CA LEU A 301 -2.13 -14.28 -13.02
C LEU A 301 -3.12 -14.55 -14.17
N SER A 302 -2.82 -14.15 -15.40
CA SER A 302 -3.69 -14.36 -16.57
C SER A 302 -4.03 -15.84 -16.82
N SER A 303 -3.13 -16.73 -16.39
CA SER A 303 -3.27 -18.18 -16.52
C SER A 303 -3.91 -18.86 -15.29
N MET A 304 -4.51 -18.09 -14.37
CA MET A 304 -5.26 -18.60 -13.22
C MET A 304 -6.33 -19.62 -13.68
N GLY A 305 -6.12 -20.89 -13.38
CA GLY A 305 -7.04 -21.99 -13.72
C GLY A 305 -6.45 -23.08 -14.62
N GLN A 306 -5.24 -22.91 -15.15
CA GLN A 306 -4.46 -24.01 -15.71
C GLN A 306 -3.44 -24.50 -14.67
N PRO A 307 -3.34 -25.82 -14.40
CA PRO A 307 -2.29 -26.33 -13.54
C PRO A 307 -0.94 -26.07 -14.22
N VAL A 308 -0.19 -25.09 -13.71
CA VAL A 308 1.18 -24.83 -14.14
C VAL A 308 2.07 -25.83 -13.41
N GLU A 309 2.58 -26.84 -14.12
CA GLU A 309 3.59 -27.75 -13.57
C GLU A 309 4.81 -26.93 -13.11
N GLY A 310 5.12 -26.98 -11.81
CA GLY A 310 6.22 -26.23 -11.20
C GLY A 310 5.83 -24.94 -10.48
N GLY A 311 4.56 -24.53 -10.53
CA GLY A 311 4.08 -23.28 -9.92
C GLY A 311 4.24 -22.07 -10.85
N LEU A 312 3.64 -20.94 -10.48
CA LEU A 312 3.73 -19.72 -11.27
C LEU A 312 5.13 -19.11 -11.13
N ASP A 313 5.73 -18.67 -12.23
CA ASP A 313 6.99 -17.92 -12.24
C ASP A 313 6.72 -16.42 -12.40
N PRO A 314 7.50 -15.54 -11.75
CA PRO A 314 7.39 -14.10 -11.92
C PRO A 314 7.83 -13.69 -13.33
N ILE A 315 7.14 -12.70 -13.91
CA ILE A 315 7.45 -12.12 -15.22
C ILE A 315 8.58 -11.08 -15.15
N LEU A 316 8.78 -10.46 -13.98
CA LEU A 316 9.84 -9.50 -13.72
C LEU A 316 10.34 -9.66 -12.29
N ALA A 317 11.65 -9.49 -12.09
CA ALA A 317 12.28 -9.48 -10.78
C ALA A 317 13.21 -8.27 -10.69
N TYR A 318 13.15 -7.56 -9.57
CA TYR A 318 14.07 -6.48 -9.22
C TYR A 318 14.75 -6.80 -7.90
N THR A 319 16.05 -6.54 -7.78
CA THR A 319 16.81 -6.75 -6.54
C THR A 319 17.21 -5.40 -5.96
N ALA A 320 16.68 -5.08 -4.79
CA ALA A 320 17.02 -3.90 -4.00
C ALA A 320 18.33 -4.10 -3.22
N GLY A 321 18.81 -3.02 -2.59
CA GLY A 321 20.03 -3.06 -1.78
C GLY A 321 19.85 -3.64 -0.38
N ALA A 322 18.61 -3.88 0.05
CA ALA A 322 18.23 -4.47 1.34
C ALA A 322 16.79 -5.01 1.28
N GLU A 323 16.33 -5.57 2.39
CA GLU A 323 14.98 -6.09 2.65
C GLU A 323 13.93 -5.03 2.29
N ILE A 324 12.93 -5.41 1.48
CA ILE A 324 11.90 -4.48 1.01
C ILE A 324 10.73 -4.54 1.99
N GLU A 325 10.51 -3.43 2.69
CA GLU A 325 9.50 -3.30 3.75
C GLU A 325 8.16 -2.80 3.21
N GLN A 326 8.21 -1.92 2.21
CA GLN A 326 7.02 -1.31 1.63
C GLN A 326 7.07 -1.39 0.12
N LEU A 327 5.91 -1.65 -0.47
CA LEU A 327 5.69 -1.75 -1.91
C LEU A 327 4.34 -1.12 -2.24
N GLN A 328 4.31 -0.16 -3.18
CA GLN A 328 3.07 0.47 -3.62
C GLN A 328 3.14 0.79 -5.11
N TRP A 329 2.09 0.43 -5.84
CA TRP A 329 1.91 0.83 -7.24
C TRP A 329 1.26 2.20 -7.33
N SER A 330 1.67 3.00 -8.32
CA SER A 330 1.02 4.29 -8.55
C SER A 330 -0.28 4.12 -9.32
N SER A 331 -1.40 4.57 -8.74
CA SER A 331 -2.71 4.56 -9.41
C SER A 331 -2.92 5.73 -10.39
N SER A 332 -2.09 6.77 -10.29
CA SER A 332 -2.04 7.92 -11.20
C SER A 332 -1.04 7.71 -12.33
N GLN A 333 0.01 6.92 -12.11
CA GLN A 333 1.05 6.59 -13.09
C GLN A 333 1.29 5.07 -13.13
N PRO A 334 0.43 4.29 -13.80
CA PRO A 334 0.40 2.83 -13.67
C PRO A 334 1.65 2.06 -14.14
N ASP A 335 2.60 2.72 -14.80
CA ASP A 335 3.88 2.12 -15.18
C ASP A 335 4.93 2.20 -14.05
N TRP A 336 4.56 2.71 -12.87
CA TRP A 336 5.49 3.04 -11.79
C TRP A 336 5.15 2.35 -10.48
N VAL A 337 6.20 1.83 -9.85
CA VAL A 337 6.18 1.16 -8.56
C VAL A 337 7.12 1.88 -7.61
N ALA A 338 6.69 2.13 -6.39
CA ALA A 338 7.58 2.54 -5.32
C ALA A 338 7.91 1.34 -4.43
N ILE A 339 9.18 1.23 -4.08
CA ILE A 339 9.67 0.35 -3.03
C ILE A 339 10.40 1.20 -1.97
N ALA A 340 10.28 0.84 -0.70
CA ALA A 340 11.14 1.38 0.34
C ALA A 340 11.86 0.25 1.07
N PHE A 341 13.13 0.47 1.32
CA PHE A 341 14.02 -0.43 2.04
C PHE A 341 15.03 0.40 2.82
N SER A 342 15.21 0.08 4.11
CA SER A 342 16.08 0.86 4.99
C SER A 342 15.74 2.36 4.94
N THR A 343 16.70 3.23 4.58
CA THR A 343 16.53 4.68 4.43
C THR A 343 16.16 5.13 3.01
N LYS A 344 16.01 4.20 2.06
CA LYS A 344 15.86 4.54 0.64
C LYS A 344 14.45 4.30 0.13
N LEU A 345 13.95 5.29 -0.60
CA LEU A 345 12.77 5.17 -1.46
C LEU A 345 13.26 5.06 -2.90
N GLN A 346 12.82 4.03 -3.63
CA GLN A 346 13.06 3.91 -5.06
C GLN A 346 11.75 3.85 -5.82
N ILE A 347 11.67 4.62 -6.90
CA ILE A 347 10.57 4.64 -7.85
C ILE A 347 11.08 3.99 -9.13
N LEU A 348 10.50 2.84 -9.46
CA LEU A 348 10.88 1.96 -10.55
C LEU A 348 9.82 2.01 -11.64
N ARG A 349 10.27 2.12 -12.88
CA ARG A 349 9.40 1.90 -14.04
C ARG A 349 9.33 0.41 -14.36
N VAL A 350 8.14 -0.14 -14.55
CA VAL A 350 7.87 -1.58 -14.77
C VAL A 350 7.23 -1.87 -16.11
#